data_AF-A0A447TS76-F1
#
_entry.id   AF-A0A447TS76-F1
#
_cell.length_a   1.000
_cell.length_b   1.000
_cell.length_c   1.000
_cell.angle_alpha   90.00
_cell.angle_beta   90.00
_cell.angle_gamma   90.00
#
_symmetry.space_group_name_H-M   'P 1'
#
loop_
_entity.id
_entity.type
_entity.pdbx_description
1 polymer ?
#
loop_
_entity_poly.entity_id
_entity_poly.type
_entity_poly.pdbx_seq_one_letter_code
_entity_poly.pdbx_strand_id
1 'polypeptide(L)'
;MANDLVSTICLATPAPVAVLPAMNQQMYRAAATQHNLEVLASRGLFIWGPDSGSQACGDVGPGRMLDPLVIVDKAAAHFAAVKRFATS
;
A
#
# COMPACT_ATOMS: atom_id res chain seq x y z
N MET A 1 9.03 11.99 8.40
CA MET A 1 10.34 11.76 9.04
C MET A 1 10.83 10.37 8.65
N ALA A 2 12.15 10.17 8.64
CA ALA A 2 12.85 8.94 8.28
C ALA A 2 13.69 8.49 9.49
N ASN A 3 13.00 7.98 10.51
CA ASN A 3 13.56 7.72 11.84
C ASN A 3 13.79 6.22 12.12
N ASP A 4 13.45 5.36 11.17
CA ASP A 4 13.76 3.94 11.18
C ASP A 4 14.25 3.50 9.79
N LEU A 5 14.70 2.25 9.66
CA LEU A 5 15.24 1.74 8.41
C LEU A 5 14.21 1.78 7.27
N VAL A 6 12.95 1.42 7.56
CA VAL A 6 11.89 1.35 6.54
C VAL A 6 11.58 2.74 5.99
N SER A 7 11.32 3.69 6.87
CA SER A 7 11.05 5.09 6.52
C SER A 7 12.25 5.77 5.85
N THR A 8 13.48 5.40 6.20
CA THR A 8 14.71 5.85 5.53
C THR A 8 14.81 5.30 4.10
N ILE A 9 14.56 4.01 3.91
CA ILE A 9 14.56 3.40 2.56
C ILE A 9 13.47 4.03 1.70
N CYS A 10 12.25 4.20 2.22
CA CYS A 10 11.16 4.85 1.49
C CYS A 10 11.49 6.28 1.05
N LEU A 11 12.30 7.02 1.82
CA LEU A 11 12.73 8.36 1.47
C LEU A 11 13.89 8.38 0.46
N ALA A 12 14.82 7.43 0.56
CA ALA A 12 16.06 7.42 -0.23
C ALA A 12 15.94 6.66 -1.56
N THR A 13 14.98 5.76 -1.71
CA THR A 13 14.87 4.90 -2.90
C THR A 13 14.39 5.69 -4.13
N PRO A 14 15.00 5.49 -5.31
CA PRO A 14 14.45 5.97 -6.58
C PRO A 14 13.41 5.01 -7.17
N ALA A 15 13.24 3.82 -6.59
CA ALA A 15 12.30 2.82 -7.07
C ALA A 15 10.85 3.20 -6.71
N PRO A 16 9.85 2.78 -7.50
CA PRO A 16 8.45 2.94 -7.12
C PRO A 16 8.15 2.23 -5.79
N VAL A 17 7.33 2.86 -4.95
CA VAL A 17 6.94 2.33 -3.63
C VAL A 17 5.45 2.06 -3.62
N ALA A 18 5.07 0.85 -3.16
CA ALA A 18 3.69 0.48 -2.87
C ALA A 18 3.49 0.37 -1.35
N VAL A 19 2.42 0.95 -0.83
CA VAL A 19 1.98 0.87 0.56
C VAL A 19 0.73 0.02 0.63
N LEU A 20 0.71 -0.96 1.54
CA LEU A 20 -0.40 -1.88 1.75
C LEU A 20 -0.97 -1.67 3.16
N PRO A 21 -2.03 -0.85 3.33
CA PRO A 21 -2.59 -0.58 4.65
C PRO A 21 -3.17 -1.86 5.28
N ALA A 22 -2.80 -2.13 6.53
CA ALA A 22 -3.29 -3.26 7.31
C ALA A 22 -3.50 -2.83 8.76
N MET A 23 -4.75 -2.60 9.16
CA MET A 23 -5.12 -2.11 10.49
C MET A 23 -6.59 -2.39 10.80
N ASN A 24 -7.01 -2.29 12.05
CA ASN A 24 -8.43 -2.39 12.41
C ASN A 24 -9.27 -1.33 11.66
N GLN A 25 -10.54 -1.63 11.39
CA GLN A 25 -11.44 -0.73 10.63
C GLN A 25 -11.54 0.69 11.19
N GLN A 26 -11.49 0.86 12.52
CA GLN A 26 -11.56 2.19 13.14
C GLN A 26 -10.29 2.99 12.90
N MET A 27 -9.13 2.33 12.98
CA MET A 27 -7.85 2.95 12.64
C MET A 27 -7.80 3.33 11.16
N TYR A 28 -8.33 2.47 10.28
CA TYR A 28 -8.41 2.75 8.86
C TYR A 28 -9.28 3.98 8.58
N ARG A 29 -10.49 4.02 9.14
CA ARG A 29 -11.45 5.12 8.96
C ARG A 29 -11.05 6.44 9.63
N ALA A 30 -10.05 6.42 10.52
CA ALA A 30 -9.62 7.63 11.21
C ALA A 30 -9.20 8.72 10.20
N ALA A 31 -9.63 9.96 10.43
CA ALA A 31 -9.36 11.08 9.51
C ALA A 31 -7.85 11.28 9.25
N ALA A 32 -7.02 11.10 10.28
CA ALA A 32 -5.57 11.17 10.15
C ALA A 32 -5.01 10.09 9.20
N THR A 33 -5.53 8.86 9.27
CA THR A 33 -5.12 7.78 8.37
C THR A 33 -5.52 8.08 6.94
N GLN A 34 -6.75 8.50 6.70
CA GLN A 34 -7.23 8.85 5.37
C GLN A 34 -6.42 9.99 4.76
N HIS A 35 -6.18 11.06 5.53
CA HIS A 35 -5.32 12.16 5.11
C HIS A 35 -3.89 11.70 4.78
N ASN A 36 -3.30 10.82 5.60
CA ASN A 36 -1.97 10.28 5.33
C ASN A 36 -1.94 9.47 4.02
N LEU A 37 -2.96 8.65 3.75
CA LEU A 37 -3.05 7.87 2.51
C LEU A 37 -3.18 8.77 1.28
N GLU A 38 -3.99 9.83 1.37
CA GLU A 38 -4.12 10.85 0.31
C GLU A 38 -2.78 11.57 0.06
N VAL A 39 -2.06 11.94 1.12
CA VAL A 39 -0.73 12.57 1.02
C VAL A 39 0.28 11.61 0.38
N LEU A 40 0.29 10.33 0.73
CA LEU A 40 1.18 9.34 0.11
C LEU A 40 0.83 9.13 -1.38
N ALA A 41 -0.46 9.03 -1.71
CA ALA A 41 -0.94 8.90 -3.09
C ALA A 41 -0.56 10.12 -3.95
N SER A 42 -0.73 11.34 -3.43
CA SER A 42 -0.36 12.57 -4.14
C SER A 42 1.15 12.72 -4.37
N ARG A 43 1.97 12.02 -3.59
CA ARG A 43 3.43 11.90 -3.78
C ARG A 43 3.84 10.81 -4.77
N GLY A 44 2.88 10.13 -5.39
CA GLY A 44 3.11 9.10 -6.41
C GLY A 44 3.37 7.69 -5.86
N LEU A 45 3.14 7.45 -4.57
CA LEU A 45 3.18 6.09 -4.03
C LEU A 45 1.91 5.34 -4.42
N PHE A 46 2.05 4.05 -4.73
CA PHE A 46 0.90 3.20 -4.96
C PHE A 46 0.25 2.84 -3.63
N ILE A 47 -1.05 3.12 -3.49
CA ILE A 47 -1.83 2.65 -2.33
C ILE A 47 -2.59 1.40 -2.75
N TRP A 48 -2.20 0.24 -2.22
CA TRP A 48 -2.79 -1.04 -2.54
C TRP A 48 -3.64 -1.55 -1.37
N GLY A 49 -4.95 -1.46 -1.54
CA GLY A 49 -5.93 -1.86 -0.53
C GLY A 49 -6.40 -0.68 0.34
N PRO A 50 -6.96 -0.96 1.52
CA PRO A 50 -7.10 -2.27 2.14
C PRO A 50 -8.23 -3.09 1.49
N ASP A 51 -8.28 -4.37 1.84
CA ASP A 51 -9.45 -5.23 1.64
C ASP A 51 -10.47 -5.05 2.78
N SER A 52 -11.69 -5.55 2.57
CA SER A 52 -12.75 -5.62 3.58
C SER A 52 -13.03 -7.07 3.98
N GLY A 53 -13.31 -7.30 5.26
CA GLY A 53 -13.68 -8.64 5.73
C GLY A 53 -13.68 -8.75 7.25
N SER A 54 -13.78 -10.00 7.74
CA SER A 54 -13.73 -10.31 9.17
C SER A 54 -12.39 -9.93 9.79
N GLN A 55 -12.45 -9.29 10.95
CA GLN A 55 -11.30 -8.82 11.73
C GLN A 55 -11.18 -9.57 13.06
N ALA A 56 -10.01 -9.52 13.68
CA ALA A 56 -9.73 -10.22 14.94
C ALA A 56 -10.65 -9.81 16.11
N CYS A 57 -11.26 -8.62 16.04
CA CYS A 57 -12.24 -8.14 17.03
C CYS A 57 -13.66 -8.70 16.81
N GLY A 58 -13.90 -9.46 15.75
CA GLY A 58 -15.23 -9.98 15.38
C GLY A 58 -16.03 -9.08 14.44
N ASP A 59 -15.57 -7.84 14.21
CA ASP A 59 -16.21 -6.94 13.26
C ASP A 59 -15.91 -7.31 11.80
N VAL A 60 -16.76 -6.83 10.89
CA VAL A 60 -16.56 -6.91 9.44
C VAL A 60 -16.46 -5.49 8.87
N GLY A 61 -15.37 -5.21 8.17
CA GLY A 61 -15.12 -3.89 7.61
C GLY A 61 -13.78 -3.77 6.87
N PRO A 62 -13.45 -2.56 6.38
CA PRO A 62 -12.19 -2.30 5.71
C PRO A 62 -11.00 -2.36 6.67
N GLY A 63 -9.80 -2.57 6.13
CA GLY A 63 -8.55 -2.49 6.88
C GLY A 63 -7.75 -3.79 6.90
N ARG A 64 -8.28 -4.88 6.34
CA ARG A 64 -7.46 -6.08 6.11
C ARG A 64 -6.43 -5.76 5.02
N MET A 65 -5.23 -6.30 5.16
CA MET A 65 -4.29 -6.31 4.04
C MET A 65 -4.92 -7.07 2.86
N LEU A 66 -4.58 -6.68 1.63
CA LEU A 66 -4.93 -7.48 0.45
C LEU A 66 -4.43 -8.93 0.61
N ASP A 67 -5.13 -9.85 -0.03
CA ASP A 67 -4.67 -11.25 -0.10
C ASP A 67 -3.26 -11.33 -0.71
N PRO A 68 -2.35 -12.16 -0.15
CA PRO A 68 -0.99 -12.31 -0.66
C PRO A 68 -0.89 -12.56 -2.16
N LEU A 69 -1.79 -13.36 -2.75
CA LEU A 69 -1.75 -13.65 -4.18
C LEU A 69 -2.16 -12.44 -5.01
N VAL A 70 -3.11 -11.63 -4.53
CA VAL A 70 -3.46 -10.34 -5.16
C VAL A 70 -2.26 -9.37 -5.13
N ILE A 71 -1.46 -9.39 -4.07
CA ILE A 71 -0.23 -8.57 -3.97
C ILE A 71 0.81 -9.03 -5.00
N VAL A 72 1.02 -10.34 -5.12
CA VAL A 72 1.92 -10.93 -6.12
C VAL A 72 1.50 -10.55 -7.53
N ASP A 73 0.20 -10.65 -7.85
CA ASP A 73 -0.32 -10.30 -9.17
C ASP A 73 -0.11 -8.81 -9.49
N LYS A 74 -0.35 -7.92 -8.53
CA LYS A 74 -0.10 -6.46 -8.70
C LYS A 74 1.38 -6.18 -8.95
N ALA A 75 2.28 -6.82 -8.20
CA ALA A 75 3.72 -6.67 -8.39
C ALA A 75 4.16 -7.21 -9.75
N ALA A 76 3.70 -8.39 -10.14
CA ALA A 76 4.01 -8.99 -11.44
C ALA A 76 3.53 -8.12 -12.61
N ALA A 77 2.30 -7.59 -12.52
CA ALA A 77 1.74 -6.69 -13.52
C ALA A 77 2.56 -5.39 -13.67
N HIS A 78 3.01 -4.80 -12.55
CA HIS A 78 3.85 -3.60 -12.58
C HIS A 78 5.14 -3.84 -13.36
N PHE A 79 5.86 -4.94 -13.08
CA PHE A 79 7.12 -5.24 -13.78
C PHE A 79 6.92 -5.75 -15.21
N ALA A 80 5.79 -6.39 -15.53
CA ALA A 80 5.49 -6.82 -16.90
C ALA A 80 5.27 -5.62 -17.84
N ALA A 81 4.62 -4.57 -17.36
CA ALA A 81 4.43 -3.33 -18.12
C ALA A 81 5.77 -2.63 -18.43
N VAL A 82 6.73 -2.66 -17.49
CA VAL A 82 8.06 -2.04 -17.66
C VAL A 82 8.88 -2.73 -18.74
N LYS A 83 8.79 -4.06 -18.89
CA LYS A 83 9.54 -4.80 -19.93
C LYS A 83 9.14 -4.45 -21.36
N ARG A 84 7.91 -3.98 -21.57
CA ARG A 84 7.35 -3.72 -22.91
C ARG A 84 7.91 -2.46 -23.58
N PHE A 85 8.61 -1.61 -22.84
CA PHE A 85 9.23 -0.38 -23.35
C PHE A 85 10.75 -0.48 -23.57
N ALA A 86 11.39 -1.59 -23.18
CA ALA A 86 12.84 -1.77 -23.29
C ALA A 86 13.27 -2.58 -24.52
N THR A 87 12.38 -2.79 -25.51
CA THR A 87 12.63 -3.62 -26.71
C THR A 87 12.34 -2.92 -28.04
N SER A 88 12.35 -1.58 -28.06
CA SER A 88 12.21 -0.75 -29.27
C SER A 88 13.36 0.22 -29.40
#